data_AF-A0A7S2ECS1-F1
#
_entry.id   AF-A0A7S2ECS1-F1
#
_cell.length_a   1.000
_cell.length_b   1.000
_cell.length_c   1.000
_cell.angle_alpha   90.00
_cell.angle_beta   90.00
_cell.angle_gamma   90.00
#
_symmetry.space_group_name_H-M   'P 1'
#
loop_
_entity.id
_entity.type
_entity.pdbx_description
1 polymer ?
#
loop_
_entity_poly.entity_id
_entity_poly.type
_entity_poly.pdbx_seq_one_letter_code
_entity_poly.pdbx_strand_id
1 'polypeptide(L)'
;QDRGGEYRSLLGLPGGTSHPSYPLVEAAAAAKGMTLAVGKGNDPDTLGKKLVYVYNANKFPFHQAEVYHQFHDDFQSPPYGREYNRLAEAAFEDERLKITGCPDRV
;
A
#
# COMPACT_ATOMS: atom_id res chain seq x y z
N GLN A 1 -17.25 10.24 -0.42
CA GLN A 1 -15.93 9.61 -0.23
C GLN A 1 -16.06 8.68 0.95
N ASP A 2 -15.67 7.43 0.77
CA ASP A 2 -15.78 6.39 1.79
C ASP A 2 -14.85 6.65 2.97
N ARG A 3 -15.19 6.09 4.13
CA ARG A 3 -14.54 6.36 5.43
C ARG A 3 -14.56 5.12 6.31
N GLY A 4 -13.61 5.04 7.22
CA GLY A 4 -13.56 3.99 8.25
C GLY A 4 -12.17 3.39 8.40
N GLY A 5 -12.00 2.47 9.36
CA GLY A 5 -10.70 1.83 9.64
C GLY A 5 -10.06 1.21 8.38
N GLU A 6 -10.88 0.72 7.45
CA GLU A 6 -10.40 0.13 6.19
C GLU A 6 -9.80 1.13 5.20
N TYR A 7 -10.06 2.42 5.36
CA TYR A 7 -9.53 3.49 4.52
C TYR A 7 -8.29 4.10 5.17
N ARG A 8 -7.21 3.32 5.22
CA ARG A 8 -5.93 3.73 5.81
C ARG A 8 -4.77 3.50 4.87
N SER A 9 -3.87 4.47 4.78
CA SER A 9 -2.60 4.33 4.09
C SER A 9 -1.65 3.53 4.98
N LEU A 10 -1.09 2.46 4.46
CA LEU A 10 -0.15 1.61 5.19
C LEU A 10 0.96 1.06 4.30
N LEU A 11 2.05 0.65 4.93
CA LEU A 11 3.17 -0.07 4.35
C LEU A 11 3.46 -1.30 5.22
N GLY A 12 3.54 -2.47 4.62
CA GLY A 12 4.02 -3.68 5.29
C GLY A 12 5.50 -3.89 5.05
N LEU A 13 6.29 -4.05 6.13
CA LEU A 13 7.69 -4.49 6.07
C LEU A 13 7.88 -5.67 7.02
N PRO A 14 8.62 -6.73 6.64
CA PRO A 14 9.01 -7.78 7.58
C PRO A 14 9.79 -7.18 8.77
N GLY A 15 9.29 -7.33 9.99
CA GLY A 15 9.88 -6.68 11.17
C GLY A 15 9.47 -5.21 11.37
N GLY A 16 8.62 -4.65 10.51
CA GLY A 16 8.10 -3.28 10.63
C GLY A 16 9.21 -2.23 10.53
N THR A 17 9.31 -1.35 11.53
CA THR A 17 10.34 -0.28 11.57
C THR A 17 11.76 -0.81 11.78
N SER A 18 11.92 -2.08 12.15
CA SER A 18 13.25 -2.72 12.25
C SER A 18 13.77 -3.25 10.91
N HIS A 19 12.98 -3.15 9.83
CA HIS A 19 13.40 -3.61 8.51
C HIS A 19 14.56 -2.75 7.97
N PRO A 20 15.58 -3.33 7.29
CA PRO A 20 16.73 -2.57 6.78
C PRO A 20 16.38 -1.40 5.85
N SER A 21 15.27 -1.48 5.12
CA SER A 21 14.81 -0.40 4.23
C SER A 21 14.02 0.70 4.93
N TYR A 22 13.60 0.52 6.19
CA TYR A 22 12.77 1.50 6.90
C TYR A 22 13.40 2.91 6.95
N PRO A 23 14.72 3.09 7.21
CA PRO A 23 15.33 4.43 7.19
C PRO A 23 15.18 5.16 5.85
N LEU A 24 15.21 4.43 4.73
CA LEU A 24 15.02 5.02 3.39
C LEU A 24 13.58 5.48 3.18
N VAL A 25 12.61 4.68 3.66
CA VAL A 25 11.19 5.02 3.62
C VAL A 25 10.91 6.25 4.49
N GLU A 26 11.47 6.30 5.69
CA GLU A 26 11.33 7.41 6.62
C GLU A 26 11.89 8.71 6.04
N ALA A 27 13.09 8.67 5.44
CA ALA A 27 13.67 9.82 4.76
C ALA A 27 12.80 10.30 3.58
N ALA A 28 12.29 9.39 2.76
CA ALA A 28 11.41 9.72 1.63
C ALA A 28 10.06 10.31 2.09
N ALA A 29 9.48 9.77 3.15
CA ALA A 29 8.24 10.28 3.75
C ALA A 29 8.44 11.70 4.32
N ALA A 30 9.52 11.91 5.08
CA ALA A 30 9.87 13.21 5.64
C ALA A 30 10.06 14.27 4.56
N ALA A 31 10.75 13.94 3.46
CA ALA A 31 10.94 14.84 2.32
C ALA A 31 9.64 15.27 1.62
N LYS A 32 8.53 14.54 1.86
CA LYS A 32 7.18 14.85 1.34
C LYS A 32 6.23 15.39 2.42
N GLY A 33 6.72 15.61 3.64
CA GLY A 33 5.90 16.04 4.78
C GLY A 33 4.85 15.00 5.18
N MET A 34 5.16 13.71 4.99
CA MET A 34 4.35 12.59 5.48
C MET A 34 4.87 12.11 6.84
N THR A 35 3.96 11.67 7.69
CA THR A 35 4.27 11.08 9.00
C THR A 35 4.17 9.56 8.91
N LEU A 36 5.16 8.86 9.47
CA LEU A 36 5.10 7.41 9.65
C LEU A 36 4.78 7.10 11.12
N ALA A 37 3.91 6.11 11.34
CA ALA A 37 3.60 5.60 12.68
C ALA A 37 3.56 4.08 12.68
N VAL A 38 3.88 3.45 13.82
CA VAL A 38 3.82 1.98 13.94
C VAL A 38 2.36 1.53 13.91
N GLY A 39 2.01 0.62 13.00
CA GLY A 39 0.68 0.01 12.89
C GLY A 39 0.44 -1.09 13.93
N LYS A 40 -0.82 -1.22 14.37
CA LYS A 40 -1.27 -2.13 15.43
C LYS A 40 -2.29 -3.18 14.98
N GLY A 41 -2.80 -3.10 13.75
CA GLY A 41 -3.76 -4.08 13.18
C GLY A 41 -5.10 -3.44 12.82
N ASN A 42 -5.63 -2.64 13.73
CA ASN A 42 -6.97 -2.06 13.69
C ASN A 42 -6.89 -0.53 13.86
N ASP A 43 -5.99 0.08 13.12
CA ASP A 43 -5.70 1.51 13.22
C ASP A 43 -6.78 2.33 12.48
N PRO A 44 -7.08 3.56 12.96
CA PRO A 44 -8.12 4.37 12.35
C PRO A 44 -7.68 4.94 10.99
N ASP A 45 -8.69 5.36 10.22
CA ASP A 45 -8.60 6.06 8.94
C ASP A 45 -7.52 7.17 8.91
N THR A 46 -6.78 7.26 7.81
CA THR A 46 -5.69 8.24 7.59
C THR A 46 -6.06 9.40 6.66
N LEU A 47 -7.30 9.47 6.19
CA LEU A 47 -7.79 10.49 5.26
C LEU A 47 -7.50 11.90 5.79
N GLY A 48 -6.81 12.71 4.97
CA GLY A 48 -6.45 14.10 5.30
C GLY A 48 -5.31 14.27 6.31
N LYS A 49 -4.74 13.18 6.86
CA LYS A 49 -3.74 13.25 7.94
C LYS A 49 -2.29 13.21 7.46
N LYS A 50 -2.04 12.90 6.18
CA LYS A 50 -0.69 12.61 5.64
C LYS A 50 0.07 11.59 6.50
N LEU A 51 -0.66 10.60 7.01
CA LEU A 51 -0.17 9.57 7.91
C LEU A 51 -0.14 8.24 7.17
N VAL A 52 0.97 7.52 7.28
CA VAL A 52 1.10 6.14 6.80
C VAL A 52 1.52 5.26 7.97
N TYR A 53 0.79 4.17 8.18
CA TYR A 53 1.16 3.18 9.19
C TYR A 53 2.17 2.17 8.65
N VAL A 54 3.23 1.91 9.40
CA VAL A 54 4.22 0.87 9.11
C VAL A 54 3.91 -0.35 9.94
N TYR A 55 3.48 -1.41 9.25
CA TYR A 55 3.10 -2.69 9.85
C TYR A 55 4.26 -3.67 9.79
N ASN A 56 4.41 -4.46 10.85
CA ASN A 56 5.23 -5.67 10.79
C ASN A 56 4.48 -6.76 10.02
N ALA A 57 4.89 -7.01 8.78
CA ALA A 57 4.26 -7.97 7.88
C ALA A 57 4.33 -9.42 8.40
N ASN A 58 5.28 -9.74 9.29
CA ASN A 58 5.35 -11.07 9.93
C ASN A 58 4.23 -11.28 10.96
N LYS A 59 3.63 -10.19 11.46
CA LYS A 59 2.51 -10.23 12.41
C LYS A 59 1.17 -9.94 11.74
N PHE A 60 1.17 -9.05 10.75
CA PHE A 60 -0.01 -8.61 10.03
C PHE A 60 0.19 -8.93 8.54
N PRO A 61 -0.17 -10.15 8.09
CA PRO A 61 0.05 -10.55 6.71
C PRO A 61 -0.82 -9.74 5.75
N PHE A 62 -0.29 -9.53 4.54
CA PHE A 62 -1.05 -8.97 3.44
C PHE A 62 -1.83 -10.09 2.74
N HIS A 63 -3.12 -9.83 2.48
CA HIS A 63 -3.96 -10.67 1.65
C HIS A 63 -4.29 -9.91 0.37
N GLN A 64 -3.87 -10.46 -0.77
CA GLN A 64 -4.06 -9.82 -2.06
C GLN A 64 -5.56 -9.67 -2.37
N ALA A 65 -5.96 -8.49 -2.81
CA ALA A 65 -7.26 -8.27 -3.45
C ALA A 65 -7.20 -8.67 -4.93
N GLU A 66 -8.31 -8.52 -5.64
CA GLU A 66 -8.40 -8.73 -7.09
C GLU A 66 -7.33 -7.95 -7.86
N VAL A 67 -6.86 -8.48 -8.99
CA VAL A 67 -5.74 -7.89 -9.74
C VAL A 67 -6.07 -6.47 -10.21
N TYR A 68 -7.32 -6.22 -10.61
CA TYR A 68 -7.78 -4.89 -11.04
C TYR A 68 -7.76 -3.83 -9.90
N HIS A 69 -7.67 -4.24 -8.64
CA HIS A 69 -7.47 -3.34 -7.49
C HIS A 69 -5.99 -3.07 -7.19
N GLN A 70 -5.06 -3.60 -7.98
CA GLN A 70 -3.62 -3.39 -7.81
C GLN A 70 -3.12 -2.37 -8.84
N PHE A 71 -2.41 -1.35 -8.36
CA PHE A 71 -1.84 -0.27 -9.21
C PHE A 71 -2.83 0.47 -10.10
N HIS A 72 -4.11 0.47 -9.74
CA HIS A 72 -5.13 1.26 -10.42
C HIS A 72 -4.92 2.77 -10.16
N ASP A 73 -5.31 3.60 -11.12
CA ASP A 73 -5.11 5.05 -11.09
C ASP A 73 -6.41 5.85 -11.31
N ASP A 74 -7.57 5.18 -11.25
CA ASP A 74 -8.91 5.73 -11.49
C ASP A 74 -9.48 6.54 -10.30
N PHE A 75 -8.60 7.16 -9.51
CA PHE A 75 -8.98 8.06 -8.43
C PHE A 75 -9.43 9.43 -8.95
N GLN A 76 -9.95 10.29 -8.08
CA GLN A 76 -10.31 11.69 -8.38
C GLN A 76 -9.09 12.60 -8.72
N SER A 77 -7.93 12.02 -9.01
CA SER A 77 -6.67 12.68 -9.34
C SER A 77 -6.23 12.31 -10.75
N PRO A 78 -5.32 13.10 -11.38
CA PRO A 78 -4.68 12.66 -12.61
C PRO A 78 -3.99 11.29 -12.44
N PRO A 79 -3.90 10.49 -13.51
CA PRO A 79 -3.12 9.24 -13.56
C PRO A 79 -1.72 9.39 -12.95
N TYR A 80 -1.27 8.36 -12.23
CA TYR A 80 0.04 8.35 -11.55
C TYR A 80 1.23 8.13 -12.50
N GLY A 81 0.95 8.05 -13.81
CA GLY A 81 1.94 8.00 -14.89
C GLY A 81 2.19 6.58 -15.40
N ARG A 82 2.74 6.49 -16.62
CA ARG A 82 2.90 5.20 -17.32
C ARG A 82 3.73 4.18 -16.56
N GLU A 83 4.76 4.62 -15.85
CA GLU A 83 5.63 3.72 -15.09
C GLU A 83 4.90 3.07 -13.91
N TYR A 84 4.01 3.81 -13.22
CA TYR A 84 3.19 3.25 -12.16
C TYR A 84 2.16 2.25 -12.71
N ASN A 85 1.48 2.62 -13.80
CA ASN A 85 0.40 1.80 -14.36
C ASN A 85 0.91 0.45 -14.93
N ARG A 86 2.18 0.39 -15.36
CA ARG A 86 2.82 -0.86 -15.81
C ARG A 86 3.20 -1.81 -14.67
N LEU A 87 3.14 -1.37 -13.41
CA LEU A 87 3.49 -2.24 -12.29
C LEU A 87 2.51 -3.40 -12.12
N ALA A 88 1.25 -3.26 -12.53
CA ALA A 88 0.28 -4.36 -12.49
C ALA A 88 0.70 -5.51 -13.41
N GLU A 89 1.00 -5.20 -14.68
CA GLU A 89 1.48 -6.16 -15.67
C GLU A 89 2.80 -6.80 -15.21
N ALA A 90 3.79 -5.99 -14.84
CA ALA A 90 5.07 -6.50 -14.38
C ALA A 90 4.96 -7.39 -13.13
N ALA A 91 4.08 -7.03 -12.18
CA ALA A 91 3.85 -7.82 -10.97
C ALA A 91 3.04 -9.10 -11.23
N PHE A 92 2.24 -9.13 -12.29
CA PHE A 92 1.52 -10.33 -12.71
C PHE A 92 2.46 -11.29 -13.46
N GLU A 93 3.28 -10.77 -14.38
CA GLU A 93 4.27 -11.52 -15.14
C GLU A 93 5.34 -12.17 -14.25
N ASP A 94 5.75 -11.49 -13.16
CA ASP A 94 6.73 -12.02 -12.20
C ASP A 94 6.12 -12.77 -11.00
N GLU A 95 4.82 -13.09 -11.07
CA GLU A 95 4.05 -13.88 -10.09
C GLU A 95 3.91 -13.25 -8.69
N ARG A 96 4.25 -11.96 -8.51
CA ARG A 96 3.92 -11.22 -7.28
C ARG A 96 2.42 -11.03 -7.10
N LEU A 97 1.68 -10.92 -8.20
CA LEU A 97 0.22 -10.93 -8.24
C LEU A 97 -0.28 -12.23 -8.88
N LYS A 98 -1.42 -12.70 -8.40
CA LYS A 98 -2.10 -13.89 -8.93
C LYS A 98 -3.60 -13.74 -8.89
N ILE A 99 -4.30 -14.51 -9.71
CA ILE A 99 -5.76 -14.57 -9.67
C ILE A 99 -6.20 -15.07 -8.28
N THR A 100 -7.10 -14.33 -7.63
CA THR A 100 -7.54 -14.61 -6.25
C THR A 100 -8.72 -15.58 -6.17
N GLY A 101 -9.38 -15.88 -7.29
CA GLY A 101 -10.58 -16.70 -7.37
C GLY A 101 -11.90 -15.91 -7.24
N CYS A 102 -11.81 -14.63 -6.90
CA CYS A 102 -12.89 -13.66 -7.13
C CYS A 102 -13.02 -13.36 -8.63
N PRO A 103 -14.15 -12.77 -9.10
CA PRO A 103 -14.26 -12.30 -10.48
C PRO A 103 -13.16 -11.28 -10.78
N ASP A 104 -12.15 -11.71 -11.53
CA ASP A 104 -11.02 -10.87 -11.90
C ASP A 104 -11.24 -10.27 -13.29
N ARG A 105 -10.59 -9.15 -13.56
CA ARG A 105 -10.44 -8.60 -14.92
C ARG A 105 -8.96 -8.50 -15.18
N VAL A 106 -8.44 -9.46 -15.94
CA VAL A 106 -7.06 -9.48 -16.45
C VAL A 106 -7.06 -8.89 -17.86
#